data_AF-A0A803LIV7-F1
#
_entry.id   AF-A0A803LIV7-F1
#
_cell.length_a   1.000
_cell.length_b   1.000
_cell.length_c   1.000
_cell.angle_alpha   90.00
_cell.angle_beta   90.00
_cell.angle_gamma   90.00
#
_symmetry.space_group_name_H-M   'P 1'
#
loop_
_entity.id
_entity.type
_entity.pdbx_description
1 polymer ?
#
loop_
_entity_poly.entity_id
_entity_poly.type
_entity_poly.pdbx_seq_one_letter_code
_entity_poly.pdbx_strand_id
1 'polypeptide(L)'
;MLASFAPYVILDTADDKIWVQTYGCDPCFEVKGGNTNVQLPVSFKLMSLDDPRCALPKFKYNGLCRYRSMYGSRSGPTTMGPMGTDTFLFIYSQTQKPTFFEDLAFGCGVENKNIMFRDNTGPEKHNFKEPNLGGSTMYFGDDARIVGPNVQQIAMNTKIKYHLYFTGFFIDSGAPSTFLAKATYQPLRLALVSYFAQYGWQPVKEQEYDLCYLSTPKEGQSYHPWFFIFRMENKEGRETPDPGPCIFGAYQMQTSESYMM
;
A
#
# COMPACT_ATOMS: atom_id res chain seq x y z
N MET A 1 -20.67 -22.86 15.70
CA MET A 1 -19.41 -22.09 15.80
C MET A 1 -19.06 -21.70 14.38
N LEU A 2 -19.25 -20.43 14.00
CA LEU A 2 -18.86 -19.96 12.65
C LEU A 2 -17.33 -19.89 12.63
N ALA A 3 -16.70 -20.60 11.69
CA ALA A 3 -15.26 -20.50 11.51
C ALA A 3 -14.93 -19.11 10.95
N SER A 4 -14.18 -18.31 11.71
CA SER A 4 -13.71 -16.99 11.28
C SER A 4 -12.36 -17.12 10.55
N PHE A 5 -12.25 -16.53 9.37
CA PHE A 5 -11.00 -16.42 8.63
C PHE A 5 -10.35 -15.04 8.90
N ALA A 6 -9.08 -15.03 9.31
CA ALA A 6 -8.33 -13.82 9.64
C ALA A 6 -6.96 -13.83 8.94
N PRO A 7 -6.90 -13.48 7.64
CA PRO A 7 -5.63 -13.42 6.91
C PRO A 7 -4.80 -12.21 7.34
N TYR A 8 -3.47 -12.36 7.22
CA TYR A 8 -2.61 -11.20 7.07
C TYR A 8 -2.63 -10.77 5.61
N VAL A 9 -2.91 -9.50 5.38
CA VAL A 9 -2.92 -8.88 4.05
C VAL A 9 -1.95 -7.72 4.03
N ILE A 10 -1.41 -7.42 2.85
CA ILE A 10 -0.58 -6.25 2.64
C ILE A 10 -1.51 -5.09 2.31
N LEU A 11 -1.24 -3.95 2.93
CA LEU A 11 -1.85 -2.70 2.54
C LEU A 11 -1.13 -2.17 1.31
N ASP A 12 -1.87 -2.04 0.20
CA ASP A 12 -1.40 -1.45 -1.04
C ASP A 12 -2.25 -0.21 -1.33
N THR A 13 -1.71 0.98 -1.03
CA THR A 13 -2.40 2.26 -1.27
C THR A 13 -2.46 2.64 -2.75
N ALA A 14 -1.84 1.86 -3.64
CA ALA A 14 -1.77 2.09 -5.07
C ALA A 14 -2.60 1.07 -5.89
N ASP A 15 -3.28 0.10 -5.29
CA ASP A 15 -4.28 -0.77 -5.94
C ASP A 15 -5.69 -0.51 -5.39
N ASP A 16 -6.70 -0.58 -6.26
CA ASP A 16 -8.11 -0.36 -5.92
C ASP A 16 -8.85 -1.68 -5.59
N LYS A 17 -8.12 -2.79 -5.48
CA LYS A 17 -8.67 -4.13 -5.27
C LYS A 17 -8.16 -4.76 -3.98
N ILE A 18 -9.09 -5.39 -3.27
CA ILE A 18 -8.78 -6.34 -2.20
C ILE A 18 -8.77 -7.74 -2.81
N TRP A 19 -7.75 -8.53 -2.51
CA TRP A 19 -7.71 -9.94 -2.91
C TRP A 19 -6.92 -10.79 -1.91
N VAL A 20 -7.23 -12.08 -1.88
CA VAL A 20 -6.51 -13.08 -1.05
C VAL A 20 -6.22 -14.31 -1.87
N GLN A 21 -5.10 -15.01 -1.63
CA GLN A 21 -4.85 -16.30 -2.27
C GLN A 21 -5.75 -17.38 -1.66
N THR A 22 -6.42 -18.15 -2.52
CA THR A 22 -7.42 -19.14 -2.11
C THR A 22 -7.03 -20.55 -2.47
N TYR A 23 -7.73 -21.54 -1.91
CA TYR A 23 -7.55 -22.95 -2.24
C TYR A 23 -7.66 -23.19 -3.76
N GLY A 24 -6.86 -24.12 -4.29
CA GLY A 24 -6.83 -24.44 -5.71
C GLY A 24 -6.05 -23.44 -6.56
N CYS A 25 -5.20 -22.60 -5.96
CA CYS A 25 -4.30 -21.75 -6.75
C CYS A 25 -3.28 -22.58 -7.54
N ASP A 26 -2.95 -22.10 -8.73
CA ASP A 26 -1.83 -22.56 -9.56
C ASP A 26 -1.48 -21.51 -10.63
N PRO A 27 -0.29 -20.89 -10.62
CA PRO A 27 0.72 -21.00 -9.57
C PRO A 27 0.32 -20.29 -8.27
N CYS A 28 0.92 -20.72 -7.16
CA CYS A 28 0.75 -20.14 -5.82
C CYS A 28 2.07 -19.52 -5.32
N PHE A 29 1.97 -18.58 -4.38
CA PHE A 29 3.06 -18.25 -3.45
C PHE A 29 2.82 -18.90 -2.09
N GLU A 30 3.84 -18.98 -1.24
CA GLU A 30 3.71 -19.54 0.11
C GLU A 30 2.89 -18.62 1.02
N VAL A 31 1.86 -19.16 1.68
CA VAL A 31 1.03 -18.47 2.66
C VAL A 31 1.13 -19.23 3.98
N LYS A 32 1.53 -18.53 5.06
CA LYS A 32 1.57 -19.11 6.40
C LYS A 32 0.15 -19.51 6.84
N GLY A 33 -0.01 -20.78 7.25
CA GLY A 33 -1.32 -21.36 7.56
C GLY A 33 -2.04 -21.97 6.36
N GLY A 34 -1.43 -21.92 5.17
CA GLY A 34 -1.95 -22.50 3.94
C GLY A 34 -3.03 -21.66 3.26
N ASN A 35 -3.43 -22.12 2.07
CA ASN A 35 -4.47 -21.46 1.29
C ASN A 35 -5.84 -21.71 1.88
N THR A 36 -6.59 -20.64 2.08
CA THR A 36 -7.93 -20.75 2.66
C THR A 36 -8.93 -21.12 1.59
N ASN A 37 -9.80 -22.09 1.92
CA ASN A 37 -10.95 -22.39 1.09
C ASN A 37 -12.08 -21.40 1.43
N VAL A 38 -12.13 -20.30 0.68
CA VAL A 38 -13.16 -19.26 0.79
C VAL A 38 -14.56 -19.73 0.36
N GLN A 39 -14.73 -20.97 -0.10
CA GLN A 39 -16.04 -21.57 -0.32
C GLN A 39 -16.60 -22.24 0.95
N LEU A 40 -15.84 -22.24 2.05
CA LEU A 40 -16.29 -22.77 3.36
C LEU A 40 -17.17 -21.81 4.18
N PRO A 41 -17.01 -20.46 4.13
CA PRO A 41 -17.92 -19.54 4.80
C PRO A 41 -19.31 -19.55 4.18
N VAL A 42 -20.36 -19.57 5.01
CA VAL A 42 -21.76 -19.56 4.57
C VAL A 42 -22.14 -18.25 3.86
N SER A 43 -21.41 -17.16 4.12
CA SER A 43 -21.70 -15.81 3.60
C SER A 43 -21.02 -15.50 2.25
N PHE A 44 -20.07 -16.31 1.81
CA PHE A 44 -19.36 -16.08 0.54
C PHE A 44 -20.29 -16.31 -0.67
N LYS A 45 -20.30 -15.37 -1.60
CA LYS A 45 -21.06 -15.46 -2.85
C LYS A 45 -20.17 -15.11 -4.03
N LEU A 46 -20.20 -15.95 -5.07
CA LEU A 46 -19.52 -15.66 -6.34
C LEU A 46 -20.22 -14.52 -7.08
N MET A 47 -19.44 -13.61 -7.66
CA MET A 47 -19.94 -12.43 -8.36
C MET A 47 -20.29 -12.76 -9.81
N SER A 48 -21.52 -12.42 -10.22
CA SER A 48 -21.96 -12.56 -11.61
C SER A 48 -21.30 -11.54 -12.52
N LEU A 49 -21.30 -11.80 -13.84
CA LEU A 49 -20.79 -10.83 -14.82
C LEU A 49 -21.64 -9.55 -14.88
N ASP A 50 -22.91 -9.61 -14.49
CA ASP A 50 -23.83 -8.48 -14.56
C ASP A 50 -23.78 -7.59 -13.30
N ASP A 51 -23.07 -8.03 -12.26
CA ASP A 51 -22.84 -7.23 -11.07
C ASP A 51 -22.15 -5.90 -11.44
N PRO A 52 -22.65 -4.75 -10.99
CA PRO A 52 -22.07 -3.44 -11.29
C PRO A 52 -20.64 -3.27 -10.75
N ARG A 53 -20.23 -4.07 -9.75
CA ARG A 53 -18.88 -4.09 -9.20
C ARG A 53 -17.91 -4.90 -10.05
N CYS A 54 -18.40 -5.65 -11.04
CA CYS A 54 -17.55 -6.35 -11.98
C CYS A 54 -16.84 -5.34 -12.92
N ALA A 55 -15.61 -4.99 -12.55
CA ALA A 55 -14.86 -3.92 -13.20
C ALA A 55 -14.68 -4.13 -14.71
N LEU A 56 -14.70 -3.02 -15.46
CA LEU A 56 -14.43 -3.02 -16.89
C LEU A 56 -12.93 -2.95 -17.19
N PRO A 57 -12.42 -3.70 -18.19
CA PRO A 57 -13.17 -4.64 -19.02
C PRO A 57 -13.56 -5.92 -18.24
N LYS A 58 -14.80 -6.41 -18.45
CA LYS A 58 -15.30 -7.61 -17.77
C LYS A 58 -14.53 -8.83 -18.24
N PHE A 59 -13.63 -9.34 -17.40
CA PHE A 59 -12.96 -10.61 -17.63
C PHE A 59 -13.84 -11.75 -17.13
N LYS A 60 -13.84 -12.88 -17.86
CA LYS A 60 -14.61 -14.06 -17.50
C LYS A 60 -13.71 -15.10 -16.82
N TYR A 61 -14.22 -15.71 -15.77
CA TYR A 61 -13.67 -16.92 -15.15
C TYR A 61 -14.82 -17.92 -15.02
N ASN A 62 -14.87 -18.96 -15.84
CA ASN A 62 -15.97 -19.93 -15.89
C ASN A 62 -17.38 -19.30 -15.94
N GLY A 63 -17.52 -18.20 -16.69
CA GLY A 63 -18.79 -17.47 -16.81
C GLY A 63 -19.09 -16.48 -15.66
N LEU A 64 -18.21 -16.37 -14.68
CA LEU A 64 -18.30 -15.42 -13.56
C LEU A 64 -17.38 -14.22 -13.75
N CYS A 65 -17.58 -13.19 -12.92
CA CYS A 65 -16.71 -12.03 -12.90
C CYS A 65 -15.29 -12.41 -12.47
N ARG A 66 -14.29 -11.95 -13.21
CA ARG A 66 -12.87 -12.15 -12.91
C ARG A 66 -12.19 -10.82 -12.63
N TYR A 67 -11.35 -10.80 -11.61
CA TYR A 67 -10.40 -9.71 -11.41
C TYR A 67 -9.02 -10.09 -11.96
N ARG A 68 -8.24 -9.06 -12.30
CA ARG A 68 -6.84 -9.17 -12.66
C ARG A 68 -6.09 -7.95 -12.14
N SER A 69 -5.06 -8.17 -11.33
CA SER A 69 -4.08 -7.15 -10.96
C SER A 69 -2.71 -7.49 -11.56
N MET A 70 -1.99 -6.46 -11.97
CA MET A 70 -0.65 -6.54 -12.55
C MET A 70 0.20 -5.44 -11.94
N TYR A 71 1.28 -5.84 -11.29
CA TYR A 71 2.17 -4.93 -10.58
C TYR A 71 3.40 -4.64 -11.43
N GLY A 72 3.71 -3.36 -11.65
CA GLY A 72 4.86 -2.93 -12.43
C GLY A 72 4.75 -3.24 -13.93
N SER A 73 5.72 -3.97 -14.47
CA SER A 73 5.85 -4.20 -15.92
C SER A 73 4.88 -5.27 -16.45
N ARG A 74 4.76 -5.41 -17.78
CA ARG A 74 3.90 -6.42 -18.42
C ARG A 74 4.26 -7.87 -18.07
N SER A 75 5.51 -8.11 -17.68
CA SER A 75 6.01 -9.41 -17.21
C SER A 75 6.19 -9.45 -15.68
N GLY A 76 5.69 -8.43 -14.98
CA GLY A 76 5.77 -8.32 -13.53
C GLY A 76 4.81 -9.27 -12.79
N PRO A 77 4.74 -9.14 -11.45
CA PRO A 77 3.83 -9.93 -10.64
C PRO A 77 2.37 -9.76 -11.07
N THR A 78 1.61 -10.85 -11.11
CA THR A 78 0.18 -10.81 -11.44
C THR A 78 -0.62 -11.74 -10.54
N THR A 79 -1.82 -11.30 -10.18
CA THR A 79 -2.85 -12.12 -9.53
C THR A 79 -4.14 -12.05 -10.33
N MET A 80 -4.87 -13.15 -10.42
CA MET A 80 -6.19 -13.19 -11.02
C MET A 80 -7.03 -14.35 -10.50
N GLY A 81 -8.34 -14.21 -10.65
CA GLY A 81 -9.30 -15.24 -10.27
C GLY A 81 -10.73 -14.70 -10.18
N PRO A 82 -11.68 -15.51 -9.69
CA PRO A 82 -13.06 -15.07 -9.58
C PRO A 82 -13.20 -13.94 -8.52
N MET A 83 -14.08 -13.00 -8.81
CA MET A 83 -14.57 -12.04 -7.83
C MET A 83 -15.70 -12.68 -7.01
N GLY A 84 -15.78 -12.30 -5.74
CA GLY A 84 -16.88 -12.66 -4.88
C GLY A 84 -17.19 -11.55 -3.89
N THR A 85 -18.19 -11.80 -3.07
CA THR A 85 -18.55 -10.96 -1.94
C THR A 85 -18.64 -11.78 -0.67
N ASP A 86 -18.24 -11.19 0.46
CA ASP A 86 -18.39 -11.83 1.77
C ASP A 86 -18.58 -10.76 2.86
N THR A 87 -18.75 -11.21 4.10
CA THR A 87 -18.87 -10.36 5.28
C THR A 87 -17.50 -10.16 5.91
N PHE A 88 -17.03 -8.91 6.01
CA PHE A 88 -15.80 -8.62 6.74
C PHE A 88 -16.13 -8.19 8.17
N LEU A 89 -15.29 -8.62 9.09
CA LEU A 89 -15.35 -8.21 10.49
C LEU A 89 -14.23 -7.21 10.77
N PHE A 90 -14.61 -6.02 11.24
CA PHE A 90 -13.66 -5.03 11.74
C PHE A 90 -13.84 -4.82 13.25
N ILE A 91 -12.74 -4.65 13.97
CA ILE A 91 -12.76 -4.35 15.40
C ILE A 91 -12.44 -2.86 15.55
N TYR A 92 -13.36 -2.11 16.13
CA TYR A 92 -13.18 -0.69 16.34
C TYR A 92 -12.17 -0.43 17.46
N SER A 93 -11.06 0.26 17.18
CA SER A 93 -9.96 0.39 18.14
C SER A 93 -10.37 1.05 19.46
N GLN A 94 -11.26 2.04 19.42
CA GLN A 94 -11.65 2.80 20.62
C GLN A 94 -12.64 2.04 21.51
N THR A 95 -13.55 1.26 20.93
CA THR A 95 -14.63 0.58 21.68
C THR A 95 -14.39 -0.92 21.84
N GLN A 96 -13.42 -1.48 21.11
CA GLN A 96 -13.16 -2.91 20.97
C GLN A 96 -14.39 -3.71 20.51
N LYS A 97 -15.37 -3.04 19.89
CA LYS A 97 -16.59 -3.67 19.41
C LYS A 97 -16.41 -4.20 17.99
N PRO A 98 -16.86 -5.43 17.70
CA PRO A 98 -16.92 -5.96 16.35
C PRO A 98 -18.04 -5.29 15.54
N THR A 99 -17.74 -4.95 14.30
CA THR A 99 -18.71 -4.49 13.30
C THR A 99 -18.57 -5.34 12.05
N PHE A 100 -19.71 -5.76 11.50
CA PHE A 100 -19.79 -6.58 10.29
C PHE A 100 -20.15 -5.70 9.09
N PHE A 101 -19.45 -5.89 8.00
CA PHE A 101 -19.72 -5.25 6.71
C PHE A 101 -20.02 -6.33 5.69
N GLU A 102 -21.28 -6.44 5.32
CA GLU A 102 -21.79 -7.45 4.40
C GLU A 102 -21.55 -7.05 2.93
N ASP A 103 -21.60 -8.06 2.05
CA ASP A 103 -21.48 -7.92 0.60
C ASP A 103 -20.24 -7.12 0.13
N LEU A 104 -19.13 -7.18 0.87
CA LEU A 104 -17.87 -6.57 0.48
C LEU A 104 -17.21 -7.37 -0.65
N ALA A 105 -16.87 -6.69 -1.74
CA ALA A 105 -16.28 -7.30 -2.92
C ALA A 105 -14.76 -7.51 -2.77
N PHE A 106 -14.29 -8.71 -3.11
CA PHE A 106 -12.85 -9.02 -3.14
C PHE A 106 -12.55 -10.14 -4.15
N GLY A 107 -11.28 -10.24 -4.54
CA GLY A 107 -10.77 -11.24 -5.45
C GLY A 107 -10.27 -12.52 -4.76
N CYS A 108 -10.62 -13.67 -5.32
CA CYS A 108 -10.06 -14.96 -4.93
C CYS A 108 -8.89 -15.31 -5.86
N GLY A 109 -7.66 -15.15 -5.40
CA GLY A 109 -6.45 -15.35 -6.20
C GLY A 109 -6.12 -16.82 -6.39
N VAL A 110 -6.54 -17.35 -7.53
CA VAL A 110 -6.27 -18.73 -7.97
C VAL A 110 -5.13 -18.83 -8.98
N GLU A 111 -4.66 -17.71 -9.53
CA GLU A 111 -3.50 -17.68 -10.43
C GLU A 111 -2.58 -16.54 -10.01
N ASN A 112 -1.50 -16.86 -9.31
CA ASN A 112 -0.56 -15.89 -8.73
C ASN A 112 0.85 -16.13 -9.28
N LYS A 113 1.25 -15.32 -10.26
CA LYS A 113 2.53 -15.44 -10.98
C LYS A 113 3.52 -14.39 -10.50
N ASN A 114 4.75 -14.81 -10.24
CA ASN A 114 5.88 -13.94 -9.89
C ASN A 114 5.61 -13.04 -8.66
N ILE A 115 4.68 -13.42 -7.78
CA ILE A 115 4.43 -12.69 -6.54
C ILE A 115 5.47 -13.12 -5.53
N MET A 116 6.26 -12.16 -5.06
CA MET A 116 7.29 -12.36 -4.05
C MET A 116 7.11 -11.31 -2.97
N PHE A 117 6.98 -11.77 -1.74
CA PHE A 117 7.09 -10.93 -0.56
C PHE A 117 8.45 -11.24 0.07
N ARG A 118 9.21 -10.20 0.46
CA ARG A 118 10.55 -10.37 1.05
C ARG A 118 10.41 -11.25 2.32
N ASP A 119 11.34 -12.19 2.49
CA ASP A 119 11.42 -13.18 3.58
C ASP A 119 10.36 -14.31 3.63
N ASN A 120 10.00 -14.87 2.46
CA ASN A 120 9.24 -16.13 2.38
C ASN A 120 10.10 -17.40 2.52
N THR A 121 11.12 -17.41 3.40
CA THR A 121 11.84 -18.66 3.73
C THR A 121 11.78 -18.91 5.24
N GLY A 122 10.75 -19.66 5.65
CA GLY A 122 10.70 -20.33 6.95
C GLY A 122 9.49 -19.97 7.83
N PRO A 123 9.07 -20.90 8.71
CA PRO A 123 7.80 -20.81 9.46
C PRO A 123 7.71 -19.62 10.45
N GLU A 124 8.82 -18.95 10.75
CA GLU A 124 8.91 -17.94 11.81
C GLU A 124 8.99 -16.48 11.32
N LYS A 125 9.24 -16.22 10.03
CA LYS A 125 9.63 -14.87 9.56
C LYS A 125 8.56 -14.05 8.83
N HIS A 126 7.38 -14.61 8.56
CA HIS A 126 6.27 -13.90 7.87
C HIS A 126 5.48 -12.92 8.74
N ASN A 127 5.97 -12.58 9.93
CA ASN A 127 5.40 -11.46 10.63
C ASN A 127 5.95 -10.20 9.97
N PHE A 128 5.12 -9.47 9.23
CA PHE A 128 5.31 -8.04 8.94
C PHE A 128 5.36 -7.17 10.22
N LYS A 129 5.62 -7.78 11.38
CA LYS A 129 5.95 -7.11 12.62
C LYS A 129 7.46 -6.98 12.62
N GLU A 130 7.94 -5.78 12.34
CA GLU A 130 9.25 -5.41 12.84
C GLU A 130 9.26 -5.71 14.35
N PRO A 131 10.22 -6.51 14.83
CA PRO A 131 10.35 -6.73 16.25
C PRO A 131 10.59 -5.36 16.88
N ASN A 132 9.68 -4.94 17.76
CA ASN A 132 9.71 -3.72 18.59
C ASN A 132 8.93 -2.48 18.11
N LEU A 133 8.26 -2.46 16.95
CA LEU A 133 7.52 -1.26 16.47
C LEU A 133 6.01 -1.20 16.81
N GLY A 134 5.57 -1.84 17.90
CA GLY A 134 4.15 -1.80 18.30
C GLY A 134 3.20 -2.20 17.15
N GLY A 135 1.92 -1.85 17.26
CA GLY A 135 0.96 -1.96 16.15
C GLY A 135 0.49 -0.57 15.75
N SER A 136 0.48 -0.27 14.46
CA SER A 136 -0.12 0.96 13.90
C SER A 136 -1.58 0.72 13.51
N THR A 137 -2.39 1.78 13.48
CA THR A 137 -3.83 1.70 13.19
C THR A 137 -4.19 2.55 11.97
N MET A 138 -5.00 2.00 11.07
CA MET A 138 -5.67 2.74 10.00
C MET A 138 -7.10 3.07 10.43
N TYR A 139 -7.48 4.33 10.25
CA TYR A 139 -8.83 4.82 10.51
C TYR A 139 -9.55 5.09 9.19
N PHE A 140 -10.85 4.79 9.12
CA PHE A 140 -11.69 5.02 7.95
C PHE A 140 -12.83 5.98 8.29
N GLY A 141 -13.32 6.71 7.28
CA GLY A 141 -14.48 7.60 7.43
C GLY A 141 -14.24 8.76 8.39
N ASP A 142 -15.27 9.12 9.17
CA ASP A 142 -15.23 10.25 10.10
C ASP A 142 -14.22 10.13 11.22
N ASP A 143 -13.67 8.92 11.44
CA ASP A 143 -12.63 8.64 12.42
C ASP A 143 -11.22 8.83 11.86
N ALA A 144 -11.07 8.96 10.54
CA ALA A 144 -9.83 9.39 9.88
C ALA A 144 -9.59 10.89 10.09
N ARG A 145 -9.87 11.41 11.29
CA ARG A 145 -9.67 12.81 11.63
C ARG A 145 -8.19 13.08 11.70
N ILE A 146 -7.81 14.10 10.95
CA ILE A 146 -6.53 14.73 11.10
C ILE A 146 -6.52 15.44 12.47
N VAL A 147 -5.79 14.90 13.43
CA VAL A 147 -5.59 15.51 14.75
C VAL A 147 -4.12 15.82 14.96
N GLY A 148 -3.81 17.09 15.24
CA GLY A 148 -2.46 17.55 15.56
C GLY A 148 -2.22 18.99 15.10
N PRO A 149 -1.39 19.76 15.82
CA PRO A 149 -1.19 21.19 15.54
C PRO A 149 -0.45 21.45 14.23
N ASN A 150 0.20 20.44 13.64
CA ASN A 150 1.13 20.59 12.52
C ASN A 150 0.65 19.91 11.24
N VAL A 151 -0.61 19.50 11.15
CA VAL A 151 -1.08 18.78 9.97
C VAL A 151 -1.52 19.75 8.87
N GLN A 152 -1.10 19.46 7.65
CA GLN A 152 -1.45 20.21 6.46
C GLN A 152 -2.23 19.31 5.51
N GLN A 153 -3.32 19.83 4.94
CA GLN A 153 -4.12 19.11 3.98
C GLN A 153 -3.76 19.56 2.57
N ILE A 154 -3.52 18.60 1.68
CA ILE A 154 -3.25 18.86 0.26
C ILE A 154 -4.38 18.20 -0.53
N ALA A 155 -5.02 18.97 -1.40
CA ALA A 155 -6.09 18.46 -2.25
C ALA A 155 -5.53 17.46 -3.27
N MET A 156 -6.14 16.27 -3.34
CA MET A 156 -5.82 15.28 -4.36
C MET A 156 -6.69 15.47 -5.60
N ASN A 157 -6.16 15.14 -6.77
CA ASN A 157 -6.88 15.26 -8.03
C ASN A 157 -7.29 13.87 -8.53
N THR A 158 -8.55 13.48 -8.32
CA THR A 158 -9.11 12.19 -8.76
C THR A 158 -9.61 12.27 -10.20
N LYS A 159 -8.75 12.59 -11.16
CA LYS A 159 -9.14 12.60 -12.59
C LYS A 159 -9.21 11.21 -13.22
N ILE A 160 -8.57 10.21 -12.61
CA ILE A 160 -8.56 8.81 -13.07
C ILE A 160 -8.70 7.94 -11.82
N LYS A 161 -9.57 6.93 -11.88
CA LYS A 161 -10.04 6.04 -10.80
C LYS A 161 -9.03 5.81 -9.66
N TYR A 162 -9.53 5.93 -8.42
CA TYR A 162 -9.07 5.35 -7.13
C TYR A 162 -7.58 5.28 -6.75
N HIS A 163 -6.64 5.80 -7.54
CA HIS A 163 -5.26 5.97 -7.08
C HIS A 163 -5.04 7.37 -6.50
N LEU A 164 -4.18 7.47 -5.49
CA LEU A 164 -3.79 8.73 -4.85
C LEU A 164 -2.90 9.53 -5.81
N TYR A 165 -3.51 10.24 -6.75
CA TYR A 165 -2.83 11.07 -7.73
C TYR A 165 -2.64 12.49 -7.23
N PHE A 166 -1.38 12.92 -7.17
CA PHE A 166 -1.01 14.28 -7.56
C PHE A 166 -0.45 14.19 -8.99
N THR A 167 -0.60 15.21 -9.81
CA THR A 167 0.12 15.21 -11.11
C THR A 167 1.63 15.14 -10.86
N GLY A 168 2.21 13.94 -11.01
CA GLY A 168 3.65 13.68 -10.83
C GLY A 168 4.08 13.00 -9.52
N PHE A 169 3.17 12.73 -8.56
CA PHE A 169 3.51 12.04 -7.29
C PHE A 169 2.46 10.99 -6.88
N PHE A 170 2.93 9.90 -6.29
CA PHE A 170 2.13 8.77 -5.83
C PHE A 170 2.58 8.36 -4.43
N ILE A 171 1.63 7.99 -3.57
CA ILE A 171 1.90 7.37 -2.26
C ILE A 171 1.60 5.89 -2.40
N ASP A 172 2.64 5.07 -2.30
CA ASP A 172 2.60 3.63 -2.55
C ASP A 172 3.23 2.89 -1.37
N SER A 173 2.39 2.31 -0.51
CA SER A 173 2.84 1.46 0.59
C SER A 173 3.42 0.12 0.14
N GLY A 174 3.25 -0.26 -1.13
CA GLY A 174 3.91 -1.40 -1.76
C GLY A 174 5.38 -1.12 -2.12
N ALA A 175 5.83 0.13 -2.03
CA ALA A 175 7.21 0.54 -2.27
C ALA A 175 7.87 0.96 -0.93
N PRO A 176 8.82 0.18 -0.38
CA PRO A 176 9.48 0.52 0.88
C PRO A 176 10.40 1.76 0.77
N SER A 177 10.73 2.17 -0.45
CA SER A 177 11.59 3.31 -0.76
C SER A 177 10.88 4.33 -1.65
N THR A 178 11.28 5.61 -1.54
CA THR A 178 10.82 6.64 -2.45
C THR A 178 11.47 6.46 -3.83
N PHE A 179 10.66 6.22 -4.85
CA PHE A 179 11.11 6.15 -6.23
C PHE A 179 10.98 7.51 -6.93
N LEU A 180 12.05 7.92 -7.61
CA LEU A 180 12.10 9.15 -8.37
C LEU A 180 12.41 8.85 -9.84
N ALA A 181 11.75 9.57 -10.75
CA ALA A 181 12.12 9.53 -12.16
C ALA A 181 13.59 9.93 -12.31
N LYS A 182 14.33 9.28 -13.21
CA LYS A 182 15.78 9.53 -13.39
C LYS A 182 16.11 11.01 -13.57
N ALA A 183 15.29 11.75 -14.32
CA ALA A 183 15.46 13.18 -14.54
C ALA A 183 15.35 14.02 -13.25
N THR A 184 14.56 13.56 -12.27
CA THR A 184 14.42 14.19 -10.94
C THR A 184 15.49 13.68 -9.97
N TYR A 185 15.83 12.40 -10.04
CA TYR A 185 16.80 11.77 -9.15
C TYR A 185 18.23 12.32 -9.34
N GLN A 186 18.67 12.53 -10.58
CA GLN A 186 20.08 12.88 -10.84
C GLN A 186 20.51 14.23 -10.25
N PRO A 187 19.78 15.35 -10.44
CA PRO A 187 20.13 16.63 -9.81
C PRO A 187 20.18 16.54 -8.29
N LEU A 188 19.26 15.78 -7.72
CA LEU A 188 19.11 15.58 -6.28
C LEU A 188 20.28 14.77 -5.70
N ARG A 189 20.65 13.68 -6.37
CA ARG A 189 21.81 12.86 -6.05
C ARG A 189 23.08 13.72 -6.02
N LEU A 190 23.27 14.59 -7.01
CA LEU A 190 24.42 15.50 -7.07
C LEU A 190 24.42 16.50 -5.90
N ALA A 191 23.27 17.09 -5.58
CA ALA A 191 23.14 18.01 -4.45
C ALA A 191 23.54 17.36 -3.12
N LEU A 192 23.14 16.10 -2.87
CA LEU A 192 23.55 15.35 -1.69
C LEU A 192 25.05 15.08 -1.65
N VAL A 193 25.62 14.67 -2.78
CA VAL A 193 27.07 14.44 -2.88
C VAL A 193 27.82 15.71 -2.53
N SER A 194 27.42 16.87 -3.08
CA SER A 194 28.01 18.16 -2.73
C SER A 194 27.81 18.53 -1.26
N TYR A 195 26.63 18.28 -0.69
CA TYR A 195 26.34 18.59 0.71
C TYR A 195 27.12 17.70 1.70
N PHE A 196 27.38 16.44 1.39
CA PHE A 196 28.17 15.60 2.30
C PHE A 196 29.69 15.75 2.07
N ALA A 197 30.11 16.26 0.91
CA ALA A 197 31.51 16.56 0.64
C ALA A 197 32.09 17.65 1.57
N GLN A 198 31.29 18.62 2.03
CA GLN A 198 31.73 19.60 3.05
C GLN A 198 32.07 18.94 4.40
N TYR A 199 31.56 17.73 4.68
CA TYR A 199 31.94 16.95 5.86
C TYR A 199 33.10 15.97 5.58
N GLY A 200 33.67 16.00 4.38
CA GLY A 200 34.72 15.09 3.94
C GLY A 200 34.22 13.69 3.59
N TRP A 201 32.90 13.48 3.48
CA TRP A 201 32.34 12.17 3.19
C TRP A 201 32.44 11.84 1.70
N GLN A 202 32.66 10.57 1.41
CA GLN A 202 32.72 10.06 0.04
C GLN A 202 31.60 9.07 -0.20
N PRO A 203 30.91 9.13 -1.36
CA PRO A 203 29.88 8.18 -1.69
C PRO A 203 30.51 6.80 -1.93
N VAL A 204 29.88 5.77 -1.41
CA VAL A 204 30.17 4.37 -1.73
C VAL A 204 29.02 3.78 -2.53
N LYS A 205 29.34 2.76 -3.33
CA LYS A 205 28.34 2.03 -4.10
C LYS A 205 28.04 0.71 -3.41
N GLU A 206 26.77 0.45 -3.17
CA GLU A 206 26.29 -0.84 -2.69
C GLU A 206 25.40 -1.50 -3.75
N GLN A 207 25.05 -2.77 -3.56
CA GLN A 207 24.28 -3.53 -4.56
C GLN A 207 22.83 -3.05 -4.68
N GLU A 208 22.22 -2.61 -3.57
CA GLU A 208 20.80 -2.24 -3.51
C GLU A 208 20.57 -0.74 -3.78
N TYR A 209 21.51 0.12 -3.40
CA TYR A 209 21.43 1.57 -3.57
C TYR A 209 22.68 2.13 -4.27
N ASP A 210 22.50 3.10 -5.18
CA ASP A 210 23.58 3.69 -5.98
C ASP A 210 24.26 4.92 -5.33
N LEU A 211 23.78 5.32 -4.13
CA LEU A 211 24.37 6.36 -3.31
C LEU A 211 24.28 5.98 -1.83
N CYS A 212 25.40 5.54 -1.24
CA CYS A 212 25.53 5.23 0.18
C CYS A 212 26.67 6.03 0.81
N TYR A 213 26.67 6.15 2.14
CA TYR A 213 27.75 6.75 2.93
C TYR A 213 28.04 5.88 4.15
N LEU A 214 29.31 5.61 4.42
CA LEU A 214 29.76 4.84 5.60
C LEU A 214 29.93 5.71 6.86
N SER A 215 29.44 6.95 6.82
CA SER A 215 29.60 7.94 7.88
C SER A 215 28.25 8.42 8.38
N THR A 216 28.17 8.72 9.67
CA THR A 216 27.02 9.35 10.31
C THR A 216 27.39 10.75 10.80
N PRO A 217 26.42 11.69 10.90
CA PRO A 217 26.71 13.05 11.33
C PRO A 217 27.33 13.07 12.73
N LYS A 218 28.44 13.81 12.87
CA LYS A 218 29.05 14.13 14.18
C LYS A 218 28.43 15.39 14.77
N GLU A 219 28.85 15.76 15.97
CA GLU A 219 28.45 17.02 16.61
C GLU A 219 28.68 18.21 15.66
N GLY A 220 27.64 19.03 15.46
CA GLY A 220 27.63 20.15 14.51
C GLY A 220 27.37 19.79 13.03
N GLN A 221 27.19 18.51 12.70
CA GLN A 221 26.79 18.05 11.37
C GLN A 221 25.34 17.54 11.39
N SER A 222 24.67 17.57 10.24
CA SER A 222 23.32 17.02 10.11
C SER A 222 23.11 16.37 8.75
N TYR A 223 22.15 15.46 8.67
CA TYR A 223 21.61 15.06 7.37
C TYR A 223 21.00 16.27 6.66
N HIS A 224 21.09 16.28 5.33
CA HIS A 224 20.43 17.32 4.52
C HIS A 224 18.92 17.23 4.75
N PRO A 225 18.21 18.31 5.09
CA PRO A 225 16.76 18.28 5.21
C PRO A 225 16.11 18.21 3.83
N TRP A 226 15.02 17.47 3.72
CA TRP A 226 14.32 17.26 2.45
C TRP A 226 12.94 17.88 2.50
N PHE A 227 12.60 18.61 1.43
CA PHE A 227 11.32 19.28 1.33
C PHE A 227 10.66 18.94 0.00
N PHE A 228 9.46 18.37 0.08
CA PHE A 228 8.53 18.33 -1.05
C PHE A 228 7.64 19.56 -0.94
N ILE A 229 7.80 20.50 -1.86
CA ILE A 229 7.00 21.73 -1.88
C ILE A 229 5.79 21.48 -2.77
N PHE A 230 4.63 21.35 -2.15
CA PHE A 230 3.36 21.22 -2.86
C PHE A 230 2.71 22.59 -3.04
N ARG A 231 2.25 22.89 -4.26
CA ARG A 231 1.50 24.11 -4.52
C ARG A 231 0.03 23.87 -4.17
N MET A 232 -0.50 24.63 -3.23
CA MET A 232 -1.94 24.68 -2.98
C MET A 232 -2.58 25.63 -4.01
N GLU A 233 -3.52 25.13 -4.81
CA GLU A 233 -4.39 25.99 -5.61
C GLU A 233 -5.52 26.51 -4.69
N ASN A 234 -5.63 27.83 -4.56
CA ASN A 234 -6.77 28.44 -3.86
C ASN A 234 -8.05 28.15 -4.67
N LYS A 235 -8.98 27.40 -4.10
CA LYS A 235 -10.33 27.17 -4.65
C LYS A 235 -11.23 28.42 -4.50
N GLU A 236 -10.76 29.60 -4.90
CA GLU A 236 -11.66 30.74 -5.08
C GLU A 236 -12.20 30.71 -6.53
N GLY A 237 -13.39 30.15 -6.71
CA GLY A 237 -14.26 30.53 -7.84
C GLY A 237 -14.68 29.48 -8.88
N ARG A 238 -14.49 28.17 -8.68
CA ARG A 238 -15.19 27.16 -9.49
C ARG A 238 -15.73 26.02 -8.63
N GLU A 239 -17.04 25.93 -8.54
CA GLU A 239 -17.74 24.72 -8.09
C GLU A 239 -17.41 23.58 -9.06
N THR A 240 -16.45 22.74 -8.68
CA THR A 240 -16.39 21.36 -9.17
C THR A 240 -17.32 20.53 -8.30
N PRO A 241 -18.10 19.58 -8.86
CA PRO A 241 -18.91 18.67 -8.05
C PRO A 241 -18.03 17.97 -7.03
N ASP A 242 -18.47 17.96 -5.77
CA ASP A 242 -17.77 17.39 -4.63
C ASP A 242 -17.44 15.90 -4.88
N PRO A 243 -16.15 15.50 -4.95
CA PRO A 243 -15.78 14.10 -5.07
C PRO A 243 -15.71 13.38 -3.71
N GLY A 244 -16.11 14.02 -2.61
CA GLY A 244 -16.01 13.48 -1.25
C GLY A 244 -14.58 13.60 -0.67
N PRO A 245 -14.43 13.52 0.66
CA PRO A 245 -13.15 13.73 1.32
C PRO A 245 -12.28 12.47 1.26
N CYS A 246 -11.46 12.33 0.22
CA CYS A 246 -10.27 11.49 0.33
C CYS A 246 -9.23 12.26 1.15
N ILE A 247 -9.06 11.90 2.42
CA ILE A 247 -8.08 12.48 3.33
C ILE A 247 -7.07 11.38 3.67
N PHE A 248 -5.80 11.58 3.30
CA PHE A 248 -4.68 10.86 3.89
C PHE A 248 -3.83 11.87 4.66
N GLY A 249 -3.72 11.69 5.97
CA GLY A 249 -2.76 12.40 6.80
C GLY A 249 -1.48 11.57 6.91
N ALA A 250 -0.35 12.08 6.44
CA ALA A 250 0.95 11.52 6.78
C ALA A 250 1.37 12.05 8.16
N TYR A 251 1.63 11.16 9.11
CA TYR A 251 2.23 11.52 10.39
C TYR A 251 3.75 11.48 10.26
N GLN A 252 4.43 12.58 10.59
CA GLN A 252 5.88 12.58 10.74
C GLN A 252 6.21 12.05 12.14
N MET A 253 6.73 10.82 12.22
CA MET A 253 7.27 10.30 13.47
C MET A 253 8.57 11.06 13.79
N GLN A 254 8.55 11.86 14.85
CA GLN A 254 9.73 12.58 15.35
C GLN A 254 10.54 11.67 16.27
N THR A 255 11.76 11.35 15.82
CA THR A 255 12.94 10.86 16.58
C THR A 255 12.79 9.46 17.22
N SER A 256 13.80 8.59 17.33
CA SER A 256 15.26 8.65 17.21
C SER A 256 15.77 7.23 16.91
N GLU A 257 16.96 7.13 16.32
CA GLU A 257 17.78 5.91 16.18
C GLU A 257 17.30 4.84 15.19
N SER A 258 18.03 4.79 14.06
CA SER A 258 18.47 3.59 13.34
C SER A 258 17.61 2.34 13.41
N TYR A 259 16.99 1.97 12.29
CA TYR A 259 16.98 0.64 11.63
C TYR A 259 16.32 0.87 10.25
N MET A 260 17.07 1.03 9.14
CA MET A 260 17.48 -0.02 8.19
C MET A 260 16.43 -1.12 7.95
N MET A 261 15.66 -0.99 6.85
CA MET A 261 15.62 -1.92 5.71
C MET A 261 14.68 -1.43 4.60
#